data_AF-A0A363U9Z7-F1
#
_entry.id   AF-A0A363U9Z7-F1
#
_cell.length_a   1.000
_cell.length_b   1.000
_cell.length_c   1.000
_cell.angle_alpha   90.00
_cell.angle_beta   90.00
_cell.angle_gamma   90.00
#
_symmetry.space_group_name_H-M   'P 1'
#
loop_
_entity.id
_entity.type
_entity.pdbx_description
1 polymer ?
#
loop_
_entity_poly.entity_id
_entity_poly.type
_entity_poly.pdbx_seq_one_letter_code
_entity_poly.pdbx_strand_id
1 'polypeptide(L)'
;MLRELVPHGRTHRLSVVVAGMLQYAVDKSMQIKRRNEEEHSVAMSLIDATDTSDPDSIKELIHDVVDRLFKDAGVKYERVSKRGEHYSIADEIYNEFSSWYDYPWD
;
A
#
# COMPACT_ATOMS: atom_id res chain seq x y z
N MET A 1 -14.89 0.64 4.51
CA MET A 1 -14.19 -0.60 4.91
C MET A 1 -13.04 -0.31 5.87
N LEU A 2 -12.00 0.44 5.47
CA LEU A 2 -10.87 0.77 6.35
C LEU A 2 -11.29 1.43 7.66
N ARG A 3 -12.27 2.35 7.61
CA ARG A 3 -12.87 2.96 8.82
C ARG A 3 -13.36 1.97 9.86
N GLU A 4 -13.95 0.86 9.41
CA GLU A 4 -14.51 -0.18 10.28
C GLU A 4 -13.44 -1.19 10.73
N LEU A 5 -12.50 -1.52 9.85
CA LEU A 5 -11.49 -2.55 10.12
C LEU A 5 -10.32 -2.02 10.94
N VAL A 6 -9.93 -0.76 10.77
CA VAL A 6 -8.70 -0.22 11.38
C VAL A 6 -8.77 -0.16 12.91
N PRO A 7 -9.84 0.31 13.59
CA PRO A 7 -9.85 0.43 15.05
C PRO A 7 -9.51 -0.85 15.83
N HIS A 8 -9.85 -2.02 15.29
CA HIS A 8 -9.64 -3.32 15.93
C HIS A 8 -8.74 -4.28 15.13
N GLY A 9 -8.44 -3.94 13.88
CA GLY A 9 -7.66 -4.78 12.98
C GLY A 9 -6.19 -4.83 13.40
N ARG A 10 -5.60 -6.02 13.31
CA ARG A 10 -4.16 -6.21 13.52
C ARG A 10 -3.41 -5.69 12.29
N THR A 11 -2.30 -4.99 12.51
CA THR A 11 -1.51 -4.38 11.43
C THR A 11 -1.15 -5.37 10.32
N HIS A 12 -0.54 -6.52 10.65
CA HIS A 12 -0.21 -7.57 9.68
C HIS A 12 -1.40 -8.16 8.90
N ARG A 13 -2.65 -7.92 9.34
CA ARG A 13 -3.84 -8.34 8.57
C ARG A 13 -4.33 -7.23 7.66
N LEU A 14 -4.28 -6.00 8.15
CA LEU A 14 -4.70 -4.82 7.39
C LEU A 14 -3.71 -4.50 6.28
N SER A 15 -2.41 -4.67 6.54
CA SER A 15 -1.34 -4.42 5.58
C SER A 15 -1.50 -5.29 4.34
N VAL A 16 -1.67 -6.61 4.52
CA VAL A 16 -1.92 -7.56 3.43
C VAL A 16 -3.14 -7.19 2.60
N VAL A 17 -4.25 -6.81 3.25
CA VAL A 17 -5.48 -6.42 2.55
C VAL A 17 -5.26 -5.17 1.70
N VAL A 18 -4.62 -4.15 2.26
CA VAL A 18 -4.36 -2.90 1.53
C VAL A 18 -3.31 -3.11 0.43
N ALA A 19 -2.24 -3.85 0.68
CA ALA A 19 -1.26 -4.23 -0.33
C ALA A 19 -1.94 -4.97 -1.49
N GLY A 20 -2.84 -5.92 -1.22
CA GLY A 20 -3.62 -6.58 -2.27
C GLY A 20 -4.54 -5.64 -3.04
N MET A 21 -5.13 -4.63 -2.39
CA MET A 21 -5.89 -3.59 -3.08
C MET A 21 -5.00 -2.76 -4.01
N LEU A 22 -3.77 -2.44 -3.59
CA LEU A 22 -2.80 -1.72 -4.41
C LEU A 22 -2.34 -2.56 -5.60
N GLN A 23 -2.06 -3.85 -5.40
CA GLN A 23 -1.70 -4.79 -6.48
C GLN A 23 -2.83 -4.93 -7.50
N TYR A 24 -4.07 -5.03 -7.04
CA TYR A 24 -5.23 -4.97 -7.94
C TYR A 24 -5.30 -3.65 -8.72
N ALA A 25 -4.96 -2.52 -8.08
CA ALA A 25 -4.91 -1.24 -8.76
C ALA A 25 -3.77 -1.16 -9.79
N VAL A 26 -2.62 -1.80 -9.53
CA VAL A 26 -1.53 -1.97 -10.50
C VAL A 26 -2.03 -2.74 -11.72
N ASP A 27 -2.67 -3.90 -11.53
CA ASP A 27 -3.19 -4.71 -12.64
C ASP A 27 -4.16 -3.92 -13.52
N LYS A 28 -5.03 -3.11 -12.89
CA LYS A 28 -5.94 -2.21 -13.61
C LYS A 28 -5.19 -1.10 -14.33
N SER A 29 -4.17 -0.53 -13.70
CA SER A 29 -3.33 0.52 -14.28
C SER A 29 -2.56 0.01 -15.50
N MET A 30 -1.99 -1.18 -15.45
CA MET A 30 -1.32 -1.82 -16.60
C MET A 30 -2.28 -2.07 -17.78
N GLN A 31 -3.55 -2.43 -17.50
CA GLN A 31 -4.58 -2.57 -18.54
C GLN A 31 -4.95 -1.23 -19.18
N ILE A 32 -4.93 -0.14 -18.43
CA ILE A 32 -5.24 1.22 -18.89
C ILE A 32 -4.05 1.85 -19.63
N LYS A 33 -2.81 1.68 -19.15
CA LYS A 33 -1.58 2.18 -19.81
C LYS A 33 -1.46 1.67 -21.25
N ARG A 34 -1.88 0.42 -21.50
CA ARG A 34 -1.98 -0.14 -22.88
C ARG A 34 -2.93 0.65 -23.80
N ARG A 35 -3.75 1.56 -23.25
CA ARG A 35 -4.77 2.33 -23.97
C ARG A 35 -4.49 3.85 -24.01
N ASN A 36 -3.67 4.40 -23.11
CA ASN A 36 -3.27 5.82 -23.08
C ASN A 36 -2.06 6.07 -22.15
N GLU A 37 -1.26 7.09 -22.47
CA GLU A 37 -0.02 7.48 -21.77
C GLU A 37 -0.20 8.87 -21.10
N GLU A 38 -0.63 8.92 -19.84
CA GLU A 38 -0.51 10.14 -19.03
C GLU A 38 0.70 10.00 -18.08
N GLU A 39 1.75 10.79 -18.34
CA GLU A 39 3.09 10.67 -17.73
C GLU A 39 3.19 11.01 -16.23
N HIS A 40 2.15 11.50 -15.57
CA HIS A 40 2.20 11.89 -14.15
C HIS A 40 0.96 11.46 -13.35
N SER A 41 0.47 10.25 -13.61
CA SER A 41 -0.71 9.71 -12.94
C SER A 41 -0.35 8.79 -11.77
N VAL A 42 -1.25 8.68 -10.79
CA VAL A 42 -1.17 7.66 -9.71
C VAL A 42 -0.98 6.26 -10.27
N ALA A 43 -1.57 5.99 -11.44
CA ALA A 43 -1.40 4.73 -12.17
C ALA A 43 0.07 4.47 -12.55
N MET A 44 0.81 5.50 -12.97
CA MET A 44 2.23 5.35 -13.27
C MET A 44 3.05 5.12 -12.00
N SER A 45 2.82 5.90 -10.93
CA SER A 45 3.54 5.71 -9.66
C SER A 45 3.33 4.30 -9.08
N LEU A 46 2.14 3.74 -9.21
CA LEU A 46 1.85 2.36 -8.82
C LEU A 46 2.61 1.33 -9.68
N ILE A 47 2.72 1.56 -10.98
CA ILE A 47 3.48 0.69 -11.89
C ILE A 47 4.98 0.79 -11.58
N ASP A 48 5.52 2.00 -11.43
CA ASP A 48 6.94 2.21 -11.13
C ASP A 48 7.31 1.59 -9.77
N ALA A 49 6.39 1.62 -8.81
CA ALA A 49 6.60 0.97 -7.52
C ALA A 49 6.73 -0.56 -7.62
N THR A 50 6.24 -1.21 -8.69
CA THR A 50 6.46 -2.65 -8.91
C THR A 50 7.83 -2.99 -9.47
N ASP A 51 8.58 -2.00 -9.97
CA ASP A 51 9.92 -2.21 -10.52
C ASP A 51 11.02 -2.21 -9.44
N THR A 52 10.65 -2.03 -8.17
CA THR A 52 11.56 -2.07 -7.02
C THR A 52 11.03 -3.00 -5.92
N SER A 53 11.93 -3.70 -5.26
CA SER A 53 11.63 -4.54 -4.09
C SER A 53 11.97 -3.85 -2.76
N ASP A 54 12.47 -2.62 -2.80
CA ASP A 54 12.86 -1.85 -1.61
C ASP A 54 11.66 -1.08 -1.04
N PRO A 55 11.21 -1.36 0.21
CA PRO A 55 10.06 -0.69 0.81
C PRO A 55 10.20 0.83 0.94
N ASP A 56 11.43 1.34 1.15
CA ASP A 56 11.67 2.78 1.27
C ASP A 56 11.51 3.47 -0.09
N SER A 57 12.03 2.88 -1.17
CA SER A 57 11.78 3.34 -2.54
C SER A 57 10.28 3.29 -2.91
N ILE A 58 9.58 2.21 -2.53
CA ILE A 58 8.13 2.10 -2.75
C ILE A 58 7.39 3.21 -2.01
N LYS A 59 7.76 3.48 -0.76
CA LYS A 59 7.18 4.55 0.05
C LYS A 59 7.31 5.89 -0.65
N GLU A 60 8.48 6.24 -1.19
CA GLU A 60 8.66 7.49 -1.93
C GLU A 60 7.69 7.63 -3.11
N LEU A 61 7.36 6.52 -3.78
CA LEU A 61 6.50 6.52 -4.97
C LEU A 61 5.00 6.55 -4.65
N ILE A 62 4.55 5.86 -3.60
CA ILE A 62 3.11 5.64 -3.35
C ILE A 62 2.61 6.13 -1.98
N HIS A 63 3.46 6.77 -1.16
CA HIS A 63 3.05 7.24 0.16
C HIS A 63 1.85 8.17 0.12
N ASP A 64 1.84 9.14 -0.80
CA ASP A 64 0.73 10.09 -0.94
C ASP A 64 -0.61 9.39 -1.25
N VAL A 65 -0.57 8.28 -2.00
CA VAL A 65 -1.76 7.47 -2.31
C VAL A 65 -2.27 6.76 -1.06
N VAL A 66 -1.36 6.13 -0.30
CA VAL A 66 -1.70 5.42 0.94
C VAL A 66 -2.20 6.40 2.00
N ASP A 67 -1.51 7.53 2.19
CA ASP A 67 -1.90 8.56 3.14
C ASP A 67 -3.29 9.11 2.80
N ARG A 68 -3.56 9.43 1.53
CA ARG A 68 -4.88 9.86 1.08
C ARG A 68 -5.95 8.80 1.32
N LEU A 69 -5.67 7.52 1.06
CA LEU A 69 -6.61 6.41 1.30
C LEU A 69 -7.03 6.34 2.79
N PHE A 70 -6.09 6.53 3.71
CA PHE A 70 -6.38 6.52 5.15
C PHE A 70 -7.07 7.81 5.61
N LYS A 71 -6.66 8.97 5.09
CA LYS A 71 -7.30 10.27 5.35
C LYS A 71 -8.76 10.27 4.89
N ASP A 72 -9.04 9.79 3.68
CA ASP A 72 -10.39 9.69 3.13
C ASP A 72 -11.26 8.71 3.93
N ALA A 73 -10.65 7.67 4.50
CA ALA A 73 -11.32 6.74 5.42
C ALA A 73 -11.47 7.29 6.84
N GLY A 74 -10.91 8.46 7.16
CA GLY A 74 -10.99 9.10 8.48
C GLY A 74 -10.25 8.33 9.57
N VAL A 75 -9.17 7.61 9.22
CA VAL A 75 -8.41 6.75 10.15
C VAL A 75 -6.93 7.08 10.13
N LYS A 76 -6.25 6.89 11.27
CA LYS A 76 -4.80 7.00 11.39
C LYS A 76 -4.15 5.64 11.20
N TYR A 77 -3.09 5.57 10.39
CA TYR A 77 -2.29 4.36 10.23
C TYR A 77 -1.15 4.25 11.26
N GLU A 78 -0.75 5.35 11.91
CA GLU A 78 0.24 5.34 12.99
C GLU A 78 -0.33 4.75 14.28
N ARG A 79 0.49 3.97 14.98
CA ARG A 79 0.11 3.25 16.20
C ARG A 79 1.24 3.22 17.21
N VAL A 80 0.85 2.96 18.45
CA VAL A 80 1.77 2.77 19.59
C VAL A 80 1.44 1.45 20.25
N SER A 81 2.48 0.65 20.54
CA SER A 81 2.33 -0.67 21.15
C SER A 81 2.07 -0.53 22.65
N LYS A 82 1.66 -1.62 23.32
CA LYS A 82 1.55 -1.64 24.78
C LYS A 82 2.89 -1.34 25.49
N ARG A 83 4.01 -1.51 24.79
CA ARG A 83 5.38 -1.21 25.27
C ARG A 83 5.83 0.21 24.92
N GLY A 84 5.00 1.01 24.27
CA GLY A 84 5.35 2.38 23.84
C GLY A 84 6.09 2.45 22.51
N GLU A 85 6.24 1.34 21.78
CA GLU A 85 6.93 1.32 20.49
C GLU A 85 6.01 1.86 19.40
N HIS A 86 6.52 2.79 18.59
CA HIS A 86 5.82 3.33 17.44
C HIS A 86 5.91 2.35 16.26
N TYR A 87 4.78 2.14 15.58
CA TYR A 87 4.72 1.37 14.35
C TYR A 87 3.60 1.90 13.45
N SER A 88 3.70 1.63 12.16
CA SER A 88 2.81 2.15 11.14
C SER A 88 2.18 1.02 10.36
N ILE A 89 0.87 1.10 10.10
CA ILE A 89 0.22 0.21 9.14
C ILE A 89 0.75 0.50 7.73
N ALA A 90 1.06 1.76 7.41
CA ALA A 90 1.58 2.14 6.10
C ALA A 90 2.95 1.50 5.80
N ASP A 91 3.85 1.50 6.78
CA ASP A 91 5.18 0.88 6.58
C ASP A 91 5.03 -0.63 6.33
N GLU A 92 4.13 -1.30 7.05
CA GLU A 92 3.83 -2.71 6.80
C GLU A 92 3.16 -2.94 5.44
N ILE A 93 2.34 -2.00 4.95
CA ILE A 93 1.78 -2.08 3.59
C ILE A 93 2.88 -2.08 2.54
N TYR A 94 3.93 -1.28 2.70
CA TYR A 94 5.04 -1.24 1.74
C TYR A 94 5.84 -2.54 1.75
N ASN A 95 6.09 -3.12 2.93
CA ASN A 95 6.71 -4.44 3.05
C ASN A 95 5.88 -5.54 2.36
N GLU A 96 4.57 -5.53 2.58
CA GLU A 96 3.66 -6.50 1.97
C GLU A 96 3.53 -6.30 0.46
N PHE A 97 3.56 -5.05 0.00
CA PHE A 97 3.54 -4.72 -1.42
C PHE A 97 4.81 -5.17 -2.12
N SER A 98 5.97 -4.96 -1.50
CA SER A 98 7.28 -5.31 -2.07
C SER A 98 7.50 -6.81 -2.20
N SER A 99 7.02 -7.57 -1.21
CA SER A 99 7.18 -9.04 -1.12
C SER A 99 6.00 -9.81 -1.69
N TRP A 100 5.08 -9.14 -2.40
CA TRP A 100 3.79 -9.71 -2.81
C TRP A 100 3.91 -10.99 -3.64
N TYR A 101 4.96 -11.11 -4.45
CA TYR A 101 5.24 -12.29 -5.29
C TYR A 101 6.39 -13.17 -4.76
N ASP A 102 6.96 -12.83 -3.60
CA ASP A 102 8.04 -13.59 -2.98
C ASP A 102 7.52 -14.65 -1.99
N TYR A 103 6.20 -14.80 -1.92
CA TYR A 103 5.57 -15.74 -1.02
C TYR A 103 5.80 -17.19 -1.47
N PRO A 104 6.25 -18.09 -0.56
CA PRO A 104 6.69 -19.45 -0.91
C PRO A 104 5.56 -20.41 -1.32
N TRP A 105 4.34 -19.91 -1.49
CA TRP A 105 3.17 -20.68 -1.93
C TRP A 105 2.67 -20.27 -3.32
N ASP A 106 3.29 -19.27 -3.95
CA ASP A 106 3.23 -19.03 -5.39
C ASP A 106 4.32 -19.86 -6.13
#